data_AF-A0A934YWB7-F1
#
_entry.id   AF-A0A934YWB7-F1
#
_cell.length_a   1.000
_cell.length_b   1.000
_cell.length_c   1.000
_cell.angle_alpha   90.00
_cell.angle_beta   90.00
_cell.angle_gamma   90.00
#
_symmetry.space_group_name_H-M   'P 1'
#
loop_
_entity.id
_entity.type
_entity.pdbx_description
1 polymer ?
#
loop_
_entity_poly.entity_id
_entity_poly.type
_entity_poly.pdbx_seq_one_letter_code
_entity_poly.pdbx_strand_id
1 'polypeptide(L)'
;MQLEPKPFRACPALLLLFALCSAPAMLFGQVPDQDPSAPELLSALDHGPLAVGFKSMVLFDTSRTYDLNMGDTTLAAKPSVGRPILVNVWYPTAAPNDLPIRVRELFEFPTNDTIVSFIDTLKEYSTTFSKWYCADQYLDLENLKADTGLLDDQREQLQAAYWDKQTSSYRNANPMMGDHPLVIYHQGLGGTIDESWMLLEYLASHGMVCVSSAFQDNDSGSEVGVGDLDATVGDIGFLIRHRTDYAPNSSDQVVLMGHSYGANYIPCYVAQGNRDVNSLVLLDNDLARAMYDFVGKKDSPFTDEKKSLFDFPIYCAAQTGAEFYLLDRFTSAARTYITVEGMEHDQFTSLGAACTALSTDLIKEPKERILAASNYPLLCESVLKFILHATGRGQALTPKDIENRSGWWYQYVAPGEVLAHNEVYVHSATTCPTPTQFVKWMLSVGPDSAAQVFLHCEATLIDTNYHYIDDYLQVAYQDFSIEEFIAFLSALDRPGEPVYTPDVLFTLCATWLYHSDPVDRKELTERAFQLGDWMMETFPDRIEGPMAVAMLQFNEEPARDYKPYYERILKIEPGILDRKPKNGGEQFAQAQVRHYLKVE
;
A
#
# COMPACT_ATOMS: atom_id res chain seq x y z
N MET A 1 -18.57 23.85 32.32
CA MET A 1 -17.68 24.51 31.35
C MET A 1 -17.47 23.48 30.25
N GLN A 2 -18.26 23.59 29.17
CA GLN A 2 -18.24 22.66 28.06
C GLN A 2 -16.91 22.86 27.31
N LEU A 3 -16.06 21.84 27.31
CA LEU A 3 -14.85 21.80 26.50
C LEU A 3 -15.27 21.33 25.11
N GLU A 4 -15.16 22.22 24.13
CA GLU A 4 -15.28 21.84 22.73
C GLU A 4 -14.15 20.85 22.38
N PRO A 5 -14.43 19.77 21.62
CA PRO A 5 -13.41 18.86 21.15
C PRO A 5 -12.50 19.61 20.16
N LYS A 6 -11.19 19.60 20.42
CA LYS A 6 -10.21 20.11 19.44
C LYS A 6 -10.22 19.19 18.22
N PRO A 7 -10.21 19.72 16.99
CA PRO A 7 -10.11 18.90 15.80
C PRO A 7 -8.79 18.13 15.80
N PHE A 8 -8.89 16.85 15.46
CA PHE A 8 -7.80 15.94 15.16
C PHE A 8 -6.76 16.66 14.28
N ARG A 9 -5.54 16.88 14.78
CA ARG A 9 -4.42 17.34 13.95
C ARG A 9 -3.78 16.10 13.34
N ALA A 10 -4.40 15.55 12.29
CA ALA A 10 -3.68 14.67 11.38
C ALA A 10 -2.44 15.43 10.89
N CYS A 11 -1.27 14.81 10.96
CA CYS A 11 -0.06 15.39 10.39
C CYS A 11 -0.27 15.56 8.89
N PRO A 12 -0.28 16.80 8.33
CA PRO A 12 -0.57 17.01 6.92
C PRO A 12 0.48 16.38 5.97
N ALA A 13 1.60 15.93 6.51
CA ALA A 13 2.73 15.41 5.74
C ALA A 13 2.50 13.97 5.22
N LEU A 14 1.70 13.14 5.88
CA LEU A 14 1.42 11.77 5.41
C LEU A 14 0.30 11.73 4.33
N LEU A 15 -0.61 12.72 4.35
CA LEU A 15 -1.74 12.83 3.43
C LEU A 15 -1.38 13.43 2.05
N LEU A 16 -0.15 13.93 1.87
CA LEU A 16 0.24 14.72 0.70
C LEU A 16 1.07 13.97 -0.36
N LEU A 17 1.21 12.64 -0.26
CA LEU A 17 2.16 11.87 -1.09
C LEU A 17 1.57 10.82 -2.04
N PHE A 18 0.25 10.66 -2.13
CA PHE A 18 -0.36 9.64 -3.02
C PHE A 18 -1.42 10.14 -4.01
N ALA A 19 -1.62 11.45 -4.13
CA ALA A 19 -2.52 12.01 -5.14
C ALA A 19 -1.72 12.50 -6.35
N LEU A 20 -1.58 11.67 -7.39
CA LEU A 20 -1.39 12.06 -8.80
C LEU A 20 -1.33 10.80 -9.68
N CYS A 21 -2.49 10.15 -9.91
CA CYS A 21 -2.64 9.14 -10.96
C CYS A 21 -3.48 9.75 -12.09
N SER A 22 -2.86 9.99 -13.24
CA SER A 22 -3.55 10.43 -14.45
C SER A 22 -3.71 9.25 -15.42
N ALA A 23 -4.95 8.99 -15.82
CA ALA A 23 -5.34 7.91 -16.72
C ALA A 23 -4.75 8.06 -18.14
N PRO A 24 -4.26 6.99 -18.77
CA PRO A 24 -4.12 6.96 -20.22
C PRO A 24 -5.43 6.46 -20.87
N ALA A 25 -5.98 7.26 -21.77
CA ALA A 25 -7.12 6.86 -22.58
C ALA A 25 -6.72 5.75 -23.57
N MET A 26 -7.36 4.56 -23.49
CA MET A 26 -7.27 3.52 -24.51
C MET A 26 -8.63 2.96 -24.93
N LEU A 27 -8.64 2.45 -26.16
CA LEU A 27 -9.79 2.16 -27.02
C LEU A 27 -10.70 1.03 -26.52
N PHE A 28 -12.00 1.32 -26.50
CA PHE A 28 -13.07 0.45 -26.01
C PHE A 28 -13.36 -0.78 -26.89
N GLY A 29 -13.50 -1.94 -26.23
CA GLY A 29 -14.37 -3.01 -26.67
C GLY A 29 -15.86 -2.63 -26.53
N GLN A 30 -16.74 -3.34 -27.25
CA GLN A 30 -18.17 -3.02 -27.28
C GLN A 30 -18.83 -3.18 -25.90
N VAL A 31 -19.32 -2.06 -25.35
CA VAL A 31 -20.11 -1.99 -24.10
C VAL A 31 -21.58 -2.24 -24.44
N PRO A 32 -22.33 -3.02 -23.64
CA PRO A 32 -23.77 -3.23 -23.83
C PRO A 32 -24.59 -1.93 -23.73
N ASP A 33 -25.76 -1.91 -24.39
CA ASP A 33 -26.62 -0.72 -24.60
C ASP A 33 -27.22 -0.08 -23.32
N GLN A 34 -26.99 -0.66 -22.13
CA GLN A 34 -27.32 -0.06 -20.84
C GLN A 34 -26.24 -0.38 -19.81
N ASP A 35 -25.73 0.66 -19.14
CA ASP A 35 -24.77 0.53 -18.05
C ASP A 35 -25.45 -0.13 -16.83
N PRO A 36 -24.82 -1.12 -16.19
CA PRO A 36 -25.37 -1.77 -15.00
C PRO A 36 -25.46 -0.78 -13.83
N SER A 37 -26.49 -0.94 -13.00
CA SER A 37 -26.69 -0.14 -11.80
C SER A 37 -25.68 -0.49 -10.70
N ALA A 38 -25.44 0.44 -9.76
CA ALA A 38 -24.55 0.18 -8.61
C ALA A 38 -24.92 -1.07 -7.79
N PRO A 39 -26.21 -1.35 -7.49
CA PRO A 39 -26.60 -2.59 -6.84
C PRO A 39 -26.23 -3.84 -7.64
N GLU A 40 -26.39 -3.83 -8.97
CA GLU A 40 -26.05 -4.96 -9.83
C GLU A 40 -24.54 -5.24 -9.79
N LEU A 41 -23.71 -4.20 -9.89
CA LEU A 41 -22.24 -4.29 -9.79
C LEU A 41 -21.79 -4.90 -8.45
N LEU A 42 -22.45 -4.56 -7.35
CA LEU A 42 -22.08 -5.01 -6.00
C LEU A 42 -22.72 -6.34 -5.58
N SER A 43 -23.74 -6.81 -6.29
CA SER A 43 -24.40 -8.10 -6.04
C SER A 43 -23.83 -9.26 -6.87
N ALA A 44 -22.81 -8.99 -7.70
CA ALA A 44 -22.26 -9.95 -8.64
C ALA A 44 -21.38 -11.04 -7.99
N LEU A 45 -21.06 -10.93 -6.69
CA LEU A 45 -20.35 -11.99 -5.96
C LEU A 45 -21.28 -13.18 -5.70
N ASP A 46 -21.00 -14.30 -6.37
CA ASP A 46 -21.72 -15.57 -6.16
C ASP A 46 -21.25 -16.25 -4.86
N HIS A 47 -21.77 -15.80 -3.73
CA HIS A 47 -21.45 -16.35 -2.41
C HIS A 47 -21.62 -17.88 -2.38
N GLY A 48 -20.70 -18.53 -1.68
CA GLY A 48 -20.71 -19.97 -1.48
C GLY A 48 -21.94 -20.48 -0.70
N PRO A 49 -22.07 -21.80 -0.57
CA PRO A 49 -23.28 -22.42 -0.02
C PRO A 49 -23.46 -22.22 1.50
N LEU A 50 -22.49 -21.63 2.19
CA LEU A 50 -22.51 -21.43 3.63
C LEU A 50 -22.90 -19.99 3.95
N ALA A 51 -23.74 -19.80 4.96
CA ALA A 51 -23.97 -18.48 5.53
C ALA A 51 -22.72 -18.00 6.27
N VAL A 52 -22.61 -16.68 6.49
CA VAL A 52 -21.44 -16.07 7.13
C VAL A 52 -21.81 -15.52 8.49
N GLY A 53 -21.09 -15.91 9.54
CA GLY A 53 -21.15 -15.29 10.84
C GLY A 53 -20.10 -14.19 10.96
N PHE A 54 -20.41 -13.12 11.67
CA PHE A 54 -19.46 -12.06 12.01
C PHE A 54 -19.41 -11.84 13.52
N LYS A 55 -18.21 -11.69 14.06
CA LYS A 55 -18.00 -11.26 15.45
C LYS A 55 -16.78 -10.38 15.57
N SER A 56 -16.83 -9.48 16.57
CA SER A 56 -15.72 -8.63 16.97
C SER A 56 -15.38 -8.91 18.43
N MET A 57 -14.09 -8.95 18.76
CA MET A 57 -13.57 -9.11 20.12
C MET A 57 -12.25 -8.39 20.30
N VAL A 58 -11.87 -8.10 21.54
CA VAL A 58 -10.53 -7.59 21.86
C VAL A 58 -9.80 -8.63 22.68
N LEU A 59 -8.65 -9.07 22.17
CA LEU A 59 -7.72 -9.93 22.89
C LEU A 59 -6.53 -9.10 23.39
N PHE A 60 -5.80 -9.59 24.39
CA PHE A 60 -4.68 -8.87 24.98
C PHE A 60 -3.39 -9.67 24.80
N ASP A 61 -2.44 -9.13 24.05
CA ASP A 61 -1.09 -9.65 23.98
C ASP A 61 -0.30 -9.21 25.21
N THR A 62 -0.29 -10.06 26.23
CA THR A 62 0.42 -9.79 27.49
C THR A 62 1.94 -9.82 27.37
N SER A 63 2.50 -10.20 26.21
CA SER A 63 3.95 -10.15 25.96
C SER A 63 4.44 -8.76 25.52
N ARG A 64 3.53 -7.89 25.10
CA ARG A 64 3.82 -6.52 24.64
C ARG A 64 3.02 -5.52 25.47
N THR A 65 3.67 -4.44 25.88
CA THR A 65 3.02 -3.33 26.57
C THR A 65 2.39 -2.36 25.59
N TYR A 66 1.27 -1.76 25.95
CA TYR A 66 0.63 -0.72 25.16
C TYR A 66 0.24 0.47 26.03
N ASP A 67 0.45 1.67 25.49
CA ASP A 67 0.06 2.93 26.13
C ASP A 67 -1.37 3.30 25.73
N LEU A 68 -2.30 3.19 26.69
CA LEU A 68 -3.70 3.58 26.49
C LEU A 68 -3.92 5.10 26.43
N ASN A 69 -2.89 5.89 26.76
CA ASN A 69 -2.90 7.32 26.52
C ASN A 69 -2.50 7.68 25.09
N MET A 70 -2.01 6.71 24.29
CA MET A 70 -1.72 6.92 22.88
C MET A 70 -0.82 8.16 22.71
N GLY A 71 0.28 8.20 23.46
CA GLY A 71 1.24 9.31 23.43
C GLY A 71 0.72 10.66 23.94
N ASP A 72 -0.56 10.80 24.33
CA ASP A 72 -1.12 12.04 24.87
C ASP A 72 -0.63 12.28 26.31
N THR A 73 0.49 13.00 26.40
CA THR A 73 1.09 13.43 27.66
C THR A 73 0.23 14.39 28.50
N THR A 74 -0.88 14.90 27.95
CA THR A 74 -1.82 15.77 28.68
C THR A 74 -2.86 14.97 29.48
N LEU A 75 -3.06 13.70 29.15
CA LEU A 75 -3.94 12.79 29.88
C LEU A 75 -3.26 12.27 31.14
N ALA A 76 -4.06 11.99 32.19
CA ALA A 76 -3.54 11.32 33.37
C ALA A 76 -2.95 9.96 32.99
N ALA A 77 -1.78 9.62 33.52
CA ALA A 77 -1.10 8.36 33.23
C ALA A 77 -2.04 7.16 33.51
N LYS A 78 -2.34 6.39 32.46
CA LYS A 78 -3.03 5.11 32.58
C LYS A 78 -2.00 4.00 32.83
N PRO A 79 -2.36 2.93 33.57
CA PRO A 79 -1.50 1.76 33.64
C PRO A 79 -1.35 1.16 32.23
N SER A 80 -0.11 0.83 31.86
CA SER A 80 0.10 0.07 30.63
C SER A 80 -0.57 -1.30 30.75
N VAL A 81 -1.23 -1.72 29.68
CA VAL A 81 -1.89 -3.02 29.56
C VAL A 81 -1.12 -3.89 28.57
N GLY A 82 -1.45 -5.18 28.52
CA GLY A 82 -1.09 -6.00 27.38
C GLY A 82 -1.64 -5.36 26.09
N ARG A 83 -0.94 -5.47 24.98
CA ARG A 83 -1.34 -4.81 23.73
C ARG A 83 -2.74 -5.28 23.29
N PRO A 84 -3.73 -4.37 23.17
CA PRO A 84 -5.08 -4.74 22.76
C PRO A 84 -5.09 -5.05 21.27
N ILE A 85 -5.64 -6.20 20.89
CA ILE A 85 -5.77 -6.63 19.49
C ILE A 85 -7.26 -6.74 19.19
N LEU A 86 -7.79 -5.85 18.35
CA LEU A 86 -9.13 -6.00 17.81
C LEU A 86 -9.13 -7.17 16.82
N VAL A 87 -10.03 -8.12 17.01
CA VAL A 87 -10.17 -9.30 16.15
C VAL A 87 -11.57 -9.32 15.57
N ASN A 88 -11.69 -8.97 14.30
CA ASN A 88 -12.91 -9.10 13.52
C ASN A 88 -12.86 -10.39 12.72
N VAL A 89 -13.83 -11.27 12.92
CA VAL A 89 -13.83 -12.61 12.34
C VAL A 89 -15.08 -12.82 11.53
N TRP A 90 -14.90 -13.16 10.25
CA TRP A 90 -15.92 -13.71 9.37
C TRP A 90 -15.72 -15.23 9.28
N TYR A 91 -16.76 -16.00 9.49
CA TYR A 91 -16.64 -17.45 9.58
C TYR A 91 -17.88 -18.16 9.05
N PRO A 92 -17.78 -19.43 8.63
CA PRO A 92 -18.92 -20.16 8.11
C PRO A 92 -19.91 -20.47 9.24
N THR A 93 -21.21 -20.34 8.98
CA THR A 93 -22.31 -20.67 9.90
C THR A 93 -23.45 -21.34 9.14
N ALA A 94 -24.33 -22.03 9.87
CA ALA A 94 -25.67 -22.31 9.35
C ALA A 94 -26.45 -21.00 9.24
N ALA A 95 -27.33 -20.88 8.24
CA ALA A 95 -28.18 -19.69 8.07
C ALA A 95 -29.08 -19.51 9.31
N PRO A 96 -28.89 -18.43 10.09
CA PRO A 96 -29.76 -18.14 11.23
C PRO A 96 -31.08 -17.50 10.75
N ASN A 97 -32.02 -17.33 11.68
CA ASN A 97 -33.30 -16.66 11.39
C ASN A 97 -33.24 -15.12 11.48
N ASP A 98 -32.10 -14.57 11.85
CA ASP A 98 -31.89 -13.13 11.99
C ASP A 98 -31.63 -12.47 10.62
N LEU A 99 -31.63 -11.14 10.57
CA LEU A 99 -31.19 -10.41 9.38
C LEU A 99 -29.67 -10.25 9.39
N PRO A 100 -29.01 -10.28 8.21
CA PRO A 100 -27.63 -9.85 8.10
C PRO A 100 -27.41 -8.41 8.60
N ILE A 101 -26.23 -8.14 9.15
CA ILE A 101 -25.85 -6.81 9.61
C ILE A 101 -25.61 -5.85 8.45
N ARG A 102 -25.62 -4.55 8.72
CA ARG A 102 -25.17 -3.51 7.78
C ARG A 102 -23.68 -3.21 7.93
N VAL A 103 -23.07 -2.57 6.93
CA VAL A 103 -21.65 -2.19 6.98
C VAL A 103 -21.33 -1.34 8.22
N ARG A 104 -22.18 -0.36 8.58
CA ARG A 104 -21.97 0.48 9.79
C ARG A 104 -21.88 -0.31 11.10
N GLU A 105 -22.46 -1.50 11.12
CA GLU A 105 -22.48 -2.36 12.30
C GLU A 105 -21.15 -3.12 12.49
N LEU A 106 -20.25 -3.13 11.49
CA LEU A 106 -18.89 -3.61 11.62
C LEU A 106 -18.05 -2.75 12.59
N PHE A 107 -18.43 -1.49 12.79
CA PHE A 107 -17.78 -0.55 13.73
C PHE A 107 -18.32 -0.64 15.17
N GLU A 108 -19.16 -1.64 15.47
CA GLU A 108 -19.64 -1.92 16.82
C GLU A 108 -18.62 -2.76 17.59
N PHE A 109 -17.49 -2.13 17.95
CA PHE A 109 -16.39 -2.78 18.65
C PHE A 109 -16.73 -3.02 20.13
N PRO A 110 -16.34 -4.17 20.70
CA PRO A 110 -16.51 -4.42 22.12
C PRO A 110 -15.56 -3.54 22.93
N THR A 111 -16.05 -3.04 24.06
CA THR A 111 -15.33 -2.11 24.91
C THR A 111 -15.60 -2.35 26.39
N ASN A 112 -14.75 -1.80 27.25
CA ASN A 112 -14.90 -1.75 28.71
C ASN A 112 -14.16 -0.52 29.26
N ASP A 113 -14.31 -0.24 30.55
CA ASP A 113 -13.73 0.94 31.21
C ASP A 113 -12.21 1.09 31.03
N THR A 114 -11.49 -0.03 30.84
CA THR A 114 -10.03 -0.02 30.66
C THR A 114 -9.64 0.46 29.26
N ILE A 115 -10.31 -0.03 28.21
CA ILE A 115 -9.91 0.20 26.81
C ILE A 115 -10.81 1.19 26.06
N VAL A 116 -11.78 1.82 26.73
CA VAL A 116 -12.74 2.72 26.08
C VAL A 116 -12.09 3.81 25.24
N SER A 117 -10.99 4.43 25.72
CA SER A 117 -10.29 5.45 24.94
C SER A 117 -9.68 4.90 23.65
N PHE A 118 -9.08 3.72 23.72
CA PHE A 118 -8.52 3.05 22.54
C PHE A 118 -9.62 2.72 21.53
N ILE A 119 -10.74 2.17 21.99
CA ILE A 119 -11.86 1.81 21.12
C ILE A 119 -12.53 3.04 20.50
N ASP A 120 -12.72 4.10 21.27
CA ASP A 120 -13.30 5.36 20.77
C ASP A 120 -12.40 5.97 19.69
N THR A 121 -11.08 6.02 19.91
CA THR A 121 -10.11 6.52 18.92
C THR A 121 -10.05 5.64 17.67
N LEU A 122 -10.01 4.32 17.82
CA LEU A 122 -10.07 3.38 16.68
C LEU A 122 -11.36 3.55 15.88
N LYS A 123 -12.50 3.75 16.55
CA LYS A 123 -13.78 3.97 15.89
C LYS A 123 -13.83 5.32 15.18
N GLU A 124 -13.38 6.39 15.82
CA GLU A 124 -13.27 7.72 15.22
C GLU A 124 -12.38 7.68 13.97
N TYR A 125 -11.19 7.09 14.08
CA TYR A 125 -10.30 6.88 12.94
C TYR A 125 -10.99 6.10 11.82
N SER A 126 -11.51 4.90 12.13
CA SER A 126 -12.03 4.01 11.09
C SER A 126 -13.24 4.61 10.38
N THR A 127 -14.14 5.29 11.12
CA THR A 127 -15.30 5.94 10.52
C THR A 127 -14.94 7.19 9.72
N THR A 128 -13.91 7.93 10.14
CA THR A 128 -13.40 9.11 9.43
C THR A 128 -12.74 8.71 8.11
N PHE A 129 -11.86 7.72 8.11
CA PHE A 129 -11.22 7.23 6.89
C PHE A 129 -12.21 6.53 5.97
N SER A 130 -13.12 5.70 6.50
CA SER A 130 -14.20 5.07 5.70
C SER A 130 -15.04 6.14 4.97
N LYS A 131 -15.35 7.26 5.64
CA LYS A 131 -15.99 8.42 5.00
C LYS A 131 -15.11 9.03 3.91
N TRP A 132 -13.84 9.29 4.21
CA TRP A 132 -12.92 9.93 3.26
C TRP A 132 -12.75 9.10 1.98
N TYR A 133 -12.46 7.81 2.12
CA TYR A 133 -12.38 6.88 0.99
C TYR A 133 -13.69 6.85 0.20
N CYS A 134 -14.84 6.75 0.88
CA CYS A 134 -16.08 6.59 0.17
C CYS A 134 -16.59 7.85 -0.54
N ALA A 135 -16.42 9.00 0.09
CA ALA A 135 -17.07 10.25 -0.32
C ALA A 135 -16.09 11.29 -0.89
N ASP A 136 -14.88 11.41 -0.34
CA ASP A 136 -13.94 12.46 -0.73
C ASP A 136 -13.04 12.02 -1.89
N GLN A 137 -12.56 10.77 -1.86
CA GLN A 137 -11.67 10.27 -2.90
C GLN A 137 -12.38 10.10 -4.25
N TYR A 138 -13.61 9.59 -4.24
CA TYR A 138 -14.34 9.29 -5.47
C TYR A 138 -15.20 10.46 -5.98
N LEU A 139 -15.35 11.56 -5.25
CA LEU A 139 -16.08 12.73 -5.75
C LEU A 139 -15.10 13.86 -6.10
N ASP A 140 -14.58 13.80 -7.31
CA ASP A 140 -13.83 14.90 -7.91
C ASP A 140 -14.77 15.95 -8.51
N LEU A 141 -14.58 17.20 -8.07
CA LEU A 141 -15.35 18.38 -8.49
C LEU A 141 -15.43 18.53 -10.01
N GLU A 142 -14.34 18.22 -10.72
CA GLU A 142 -14.30 18.37 -12.18
C GLU A 142 -15.19 17.33 -12.89
N ASN A 143 -15.41 16.20 -12.23
CA ASN A 143 -16.07 15.02 -12.77
C ASN A 143 -17.54 14.85 -12.34
N LEU A 144 -18.08 15.71 -11.47
CA LEU A 144 -19.47 15.62 -10.99
C LEU A 144 -20.52 16.08 -12.02
N LYS A 145 -21.63 15.34 -12.15
CA LYS A 145 -22.78 15.72 -13.00
C LYS A 145 -23.56 16.93 -12.47
N ALA A 146 -23.57 17.15 -11.15
CA ALA A 146 -24.46 18.09 -10.46
C ALA A 146 -23.77 19.42 -10.09
N ASP A 147 -24.57 20.34 -9.54
CA ASP A 147 -24.09 21.62 -8.99
C ASP A 147 -23.15 21.39 -7.80
N THR A 148 -21.94 21.93 -7.89
CA THR A 148 -20.93 21.94 -6.83
C THR A 148 -21.43 22.50 -5.49
N GLY A 149 -22.51 23.30 -5.49
CA GLY A 149 -23.16 23.82 -4.28
C GLY A 149 -23.88 22.76 -3.42
N LEU A 150 -24.02 21.52 -3.89
CA LEU A 150 -24.64 20.40 -3.16
C LEU A 150 -23.64 19.29 -2.80
N LEU A 151 -22.34 19.55 -2.93
CA LEU A 151 -21.30 18.52 -2.77
C LEU A 151 -21.34 17.83 -1.40
N ASP A 152 -21.53 18.60 -0.33
CA ASP A 152 -21.57 18.04 1.02
C ASP A 152 -22.77 17.12 1.22
N ASP A 153 -23.95 17.48 0.67
CA ASP A 153 -25.14 16.62 0.68
C ASP A 153 -24.89 15.32 -0.10
N GLN A 154 -24.18 15.38 -1.23
CA GLN A 154 -23.85 14.20 -2.04
C GLN A 154 -22.87 13.27 -1.33
N ARG A 155 -21.87 13.83 -0.65
CA ARG A 155 -20.92 13.09 0.19
C ARG A 155 -21.64 12.36 1.32
N GLU A 156 -22.54 13.05 2.02
CA GLU A 156 -23.35 12.45 3.09
C GLU A 156 -24.26 11.34 2.57
N GLN A 157 -24.88 11.53 1.40
CA GLN A 157 -25.72 10.51 0.77
C GLN A 157 -24.94 9.26 0.37
N LEU A 158 -23.76 9.39 -0.22
CA LEU A 158 -22.91 8.26 -0.58
C LEU A 158 -22.44 7.50 0.66
N GLN A 159 -21.97 8.23 1.67
CA GLN A 159 -21.55 7.63 2.94
C GLN A 159 -22.72 6.86 3.57
N ALA A 160 -23.92 7.46 3.62
CA ALA A 160 -25.10 6.80 4.15
C ALA A 160 -25.48 5.56 3.34
N ALA A 161 -25.46 5.65 2.01
CA ALA A 161 -25.76 4.52 1.13
C ALA A 161 -24.78 3.35 1.31
N TYR A 162 -23.49 3.65 1.46
CA TYR A 162 -22.46 2.66 1.75
C TYR A 162 -22.66 2.02 3.13
N TRP A 163 -22.85 2.83 4.18
CA TRP A 163 -23.02 2.34 5.55
C TRP A 163 -24.33 1.60 5.80
N ASP A 164 -25.40 1.93 5.05
CA ASP A 164 -26.67 1.22 5.10
C ASP A 164 -26.71 -0.04 4.23
N LYS A 165 -25.65 -0.30 3.44
CA LYS A 165 -25.56 -1.52 2.64
C LYS A 165 -25.64 -2.74 3.56
N GLN A 166 -26.56 -3.63 3.23
CA GLN A 166 -26.70 -4.91 3.89
C GLN A 166 -25.56 -5.84 3.48
N THR A 167 -24.95 -6.47 4.47
CA THR A 167 -23.89 -7.46 4.29
C THR A 167 -24.48 -8.87 4.13
N SER A 168 -23.63 -9.88 3.95
CA SER A 168 -24.01 -11.30 4.00
C SER A 168 -23.75 -11.93 5.39
N SER A 169 -23.27 -11.14 6.36
CA SER A 169 -22.90 -11.61 7.70
C SER A 169 -23.99 -11.51 8.74
N TYR A 170 -24.08 -12.52 9.60
CA TYR A 170 -24.97 -12.56 10.76
C TYR A 170 -24.17 -12.37 12.05
N ARG A 171 -24.58 -11.39 12.86
CA ARG A 171 -23.91 -11.05 14.12
C ARG A 171 -23.91 -12.23 15.09
N ASN A 172 -22.74 -12.60 15.59
CA ASN A 172 -22.54 -13.61 16.64
C ASN A 172 -23.24 -14.96 16.36
N ALA A 173 -23.42 -15.32 15.09
CA ALA A 173 -24.00 -16.61 14.70
C ALA A 173 -23.11 -17.77 15.20
N ASN A 174 -23.69 -18.95 15.44
CA ASN A 174 -22.92 -20.09 15.92
C ASN A 174 -21.96 -20.59 14.83
N PRO A 175 -20.64 -20.62 15.07
CA PRO A 175 -19.68 -21.10 14.07
C PRO A 175 -19.97 -22.55 13.65
N MET A 176 -19.85 -22.82 12.35
CA MET A 176 -19.87 -24.18 11.83
C MET A 176 -18.63 -24.94 12.35
N MET A 177 -18.83 -26.19 12.74
CA MET A 177 -17.73 -27.09 13.08
C MET A 177 -17.00 -27.52 11.81
N GLY A 178 -15.68 -27.62 11.89
CA GLY A 178 -14.86 -28.02 10.75
C GLY A 178 -13.40 -27.64 10.96
N ASP A 179 -12.58 -27.97 9.98
CA ASP A 179 -11.19 -27.55 9.88
C ASP A 179 -11.13 -26.49 8.77
N HIS A 180 -11.28 -25.21 9.10
CA HIS A 180 -11.42 -24.12 8.13
C HIS A 180 -10.11 -23.33 7.97
N PRO A 181 -9.56 -23.14 6.75
CA PRO A 181 -8.35 -22.36 6.55
C PRO A 181 -8.50 -20.97 7.11
N LEU A 182 -7.45 -20.50 7.77
CA LEU A 182 -7.39 -19.18 8.37
C LEU A 182 -6.83 -18.21 7.33
N VAL A 183 -7.58 -17.17 6.99
CA VAL A 183 -7.12 -16.03 6.20
C VAL A 183 -6.96 -14.85 7.15
N ILE A 184 -5.76 -14.31 7.29
CA ILE A 184 -5.51 -13.08 8.03
C ILE A 184 -5.30 -11.97 7.01
N TYR A 185 -6.19 -10.97 7.03
CA TYR A 185 -6.16 -9.80 6.18
C TYR A 185 -5.52 -8.62 6.90
N HIS A 186 -4.56 -7.98 6.24
CA HIS A 186 -3.95 -6.71 6.66
C HIS A 186 -4.31 -5.60 5.69
N GLN A 187 -4.90 -4.53 6.20
CA GLN A 187 -5.32 -3.37 5.41
C GLN A 187 -4.15 -2.53 4.87
N GLY A 188 -4.45 -1.64 3.92
CA GLY A 188 -3.53 -0.65 3.38
C GLY A 188 -3.17 0.48 4.35
N LEU A 189 -2.29 1.39 3.91
CA LEU A 189 -1.97 2.61 4.67
C LEU A 189 -3.21 3.49 4.71
N GLY A 190 -3.64 3.93 5.89
CA GLY A 190 -4.91 4.64 6.03
C GLY A 190 -6.13 3.71 6.15
N GLY A 191 -5.92 2.40 6.00
CA GLY A 191 -6.98 1.41 5.88
C GLY A 191 -7.88 1.27 7.10
N THR A 192 -9.07 0.71 6.88
CA THR A 192 -10.16 0.65 7.86
C THR A 192 -10.69 -0.77 8.05
N ILE A 193 -11.45 -0.99 9.12
CA ILE A 193 -11.98 -2.33 9.44
C ILE A 193 -12.91 -2.89 8.35
N ASP A 194 -13.60 -2.01 7.64
CA ASP A 194 -14.49 -2.30 6.52
C ASP A 194 -13.76 -2.36 5.16
N GLU A 195 -12.45 -2.22 5.10
CA GLU A 195 -11.73 -2.12 3.83
C GLU A 195 -12.02 -3.29 2.88
N SER A 196 -12.00 -4.54 3.38
CA SER A 196 -12.18 -5.75 2.54
C SER A 196 -13.34 -6.66 2.96
N TRP A 197 -14.37 -6.12 3.62
CA TRP A 197 -15.46 -6.94 4.18
C TRP A 197 -16.18 -7.84 3.14
N MET A 198 -16.39 -7.39 1.90
CA MET A 198 -17.06 -8.20 0.86
C MET A 198 -16.21 -9.41 0.47
N LEU A 199 -14.89 -9.23 0.32
CA LEU A 199 -13.97 -10.33 0.02
C LEU A 199 -13.90 -11.31 1.20
N LEU A 200 -13.81 -10.82 2.44
CA LEU A 200 -13.76 -11.68 3.62
C LEU A 200 -15.06 -12.47 3.83
N GLU A 201 -16.22 -11.86 3.56
CA GLU A 201 -17.51 -12.56 3.53
C GLU A 201 -17.60 -13.60 2.43
N TYR A 202 -17.15 -13.23 1.22
CA TYR A 202 -17.10 -14.13 0.09
C TYR A 202 -16.26 -15.37 0.44
N LEU A 203 -15.03 -15.18 0.89
CA LEU A 203 -14.16 -16.26 1.33
C LEU A 203 -14.78 -17.09 2.47
N ALA A 204 -15.41 -16.46 3.46
CA ALA A 204 -16.08 -17.18 4.54
C ALA A 204 -17.26 -18.04 4.06
N SER A 205 -18.04 -17.55 3.09
CA SER A 205 -19.14 -18.31 2.48
C SER A 205 -18.66 -19.56 1.71
N HIS A 206 -17.38 -19.63 1.36
CA HIS A 206 -16.70 -20.78 0.76
C HIS A 206 -15.95 -21.68 1.76
N GLY A 207 -16.12 -21.45 3.06
CA GLY A 207 -15.61 -22.33 4.10
C GLY A 207 -14.24 -21.96 4.67
N MET A 208 -13.86 -20.68 4.61
CA MET A 208 -12.68 -20.14 5.28
C MET A 208 -13.07 -19.36 6.55
N VAL A 209 -12.15 -19.27 7.50
CA VAL A 209 -12.23 -18.31 8.60
C VAL A 209 -11.37 -17.11 8.20
N CYS A 210 -11.97 -15.94 8.09
CA CYS A 210 -11.28 -14.72 7.70
C CYS A 210 -11.20 -13.77 8.89
N VAL A 211 -10.02 -13.17 9.10
CA VAL A 211 -9.72 -12.31 10.24
C VAL A 211 -9.14 -11.01 9.75
N SER A 212 -9.61 -9.89 10.30
CA SER A 212 -8.97 -8.58 10.15
C SER A 212 -8.77 -7.95 11.54
N SER A 213 -7.73 -7.12 11.66
CA SER A 213 -7.34 -6.43 12.89
C SER A 213 -7.08 -4.95 12.62
N ALA A 214 -6.91 -4.16 13.69
CA ALA A 214 -6.58 -2.75 13.56
C ALA A 214 -5.11 -2.50 13.18
N PHE A 215 -4.20 -3.45 13.43
CA PHE A 215 -2.76 -3.33 13.18
C PHE A 215 -2.20 -1.96 13.55
N GLN A 216 -2.51 -1.45 14.75
CA GLN A 216 -2.11 -0.11 15.17
C GLN A 216 -0.60 -0.01 15.44
N ASP A 217 -0.04 1.19 15.53
CA ASP A 217 1.36 1.38 15.93
C ASP A 217 1.66 0.99 17.39
N ASN A 218 2.93 0.98 17.80
CA ASN A 218 3.34 0.69 19.18
C ASN A 218 3.28 1.90 20.12
N ASP A 219 3.56 3.11 19.62
CA ASP A 219 4.02 4.22 20.46
C ASP A 219 3.14 5.47 20.46
N SER A 220 2.17 5.60 19.54
CA SER A 220 1.36 6.82 19.49
C SER A 220 -0.13 6.58 19.57
N GLY A 221 -0.67 5.41 19.21
CA GLY A 221 -2.11 5.18 19.06
C GLY A 221 -2.87 6.25 18.25
N SER A 222 -2.13 7.17 17.62
CA SER A 222 -2.62 8.27 16.80
C SER A 222 -2.75 7.82 15.34
N GLU A 223 -2.04 6.74 15.00
CA GLU A 223 -2.19 5.95 13.80
C GLU A 223 -2.77 4.59 14.19
N VAL A 224 -4.10 4.54 14.23
CA VAL A 224 -4.83 3.28 14.32
C VAL A 224 -5.09 2.83 12.88
N GLY A 225 -4.93 1.57 12.51
CA GLY A 225 -5.13 1.14 11.10
C GLY A 225 -3.84 0.94 10.31
N VAL A 226 -2.68 1.40 10.81
CA VAL A 226 -1.35 1.17 10.25
C VAL A 226 -0.35 1.05 11.40
N GLY A 227 0.45 -0.01 11.38
CA GLY A 227 1.43 -0.29 12.41
C GLY A 227 2.83 -0.20 11.83
N ASP A 228 3.81 0.10 12.68
CA ASP A 228 5.20 -0.15 12.30
C ASP A 228 5.42 -1.65 12.03
N LEU A 229 6.54 -1.96 11.37
CA LEU A 229 6.86 -3.32 10.97
C LEU A 229 6.84 -4.32 12.13
N ASP A 230 7.38 -3.94 13.28
CA ASP A 230 7.47 -4.80 14.46
C ASP A 230 6.08 -5.03 15.09
N ALA A 231 5.23 -4.00 15.12
CA ALA A 231 3.84 -4.09 15.54
C ALA A 231 3.05 -5.05 14.63
N THR A 232 3.16 -4.87 13.30
CA THR A 232 2.49 -5.71 12.31
C THR A 232 2.92 -7.17 12.43
N VAL A 233 4.22 -7.46 12.46
CA VAL A 233 4.72 -8.84 12.59
C VAL A 233 4.30 -9.46 13.92
N GLY A 234 4.36 -8.69 15.01
CA GLY A 234 3.89 -9.13 16.32
C GLY A 234 2.41 -9.46 16.35
N ASP A 235 1.58 -8.64 15.70
CA ASP A 235 0.12 -8.81 15.63
C ASP A 235 -0.27 -10.02 14.76
N ILE A 236 0.36 -10.22 13.61
CA ILE A 236 0.18 -11.42 12.78
C ILE A 236 0.50 -12.68 13.60
N GLY A 237 1.67 -12.69 14.25
CA GLY A 237 2.09 -13.83 15.07
C GLY A 237 1.15 -14.07 16.26
N PHE A 238 0.61 -13.02 16.86
CA PHE A 238 -0.39 -13.13 17.93
C PHE A 238 -1.69 -13.75 17.41
N LEU A 239 -2.21 -13.27 16.28
CA LEU A 239 -3.45 -13.79 15.67
C LEU A 239 -3.29 -15.28 15.33
N ILE A 240 -2.18 -15.68 14.69
CA ILE A 240 -1.94 -17.10 14.37
C ILE A 240 -1.88 -17.95 15.65
N ARG A 241 -1.10 -17.55 16.66
CA ARG A 241 -0.94 -18.31 17.91
C ARG A 241 -2.25 -18.44 18.69
N HIS A 242 -3.09 -17.41 18.69
CA HIS A 242 -4.35 -17.35 19.43
C HIS A 242 -5.59 -17.70 18.58
N ARG A 243 -5.39 -18.28 17.38
CA ARG A 243 -6.50 -18.59 16.45
C ARG A 243 -7.64 -19.38 17.07
N THR A 244 -7.35 -20.31 17.97
CA THR A 244 -8.36 -21.14 18.63
C THR A 244 -9.21 -20.38 19.64
N ASP A 245 -8.75 -19.23 20.14
CA ASP A 245 -9.48 -18.42 21.11
C ASP A 245 -10.64 -17.69 20.44
N TYR A 246 -10.42 -17.20 19.21
CA TYR A 246 -11.43 -16.48 18.43
C TYR A 246 -12.05 -17.33 17.32
N ALA A 247 -11.44 -18.43 16.89
CA ALA A 247 -11.96 -19.34 15.88
C ALA A 247 -11.58 -20.79 16.24
N PRO A 248 -12.30 -21.43 17.19
CA PRO A 248 -11.99 -22.80 17.63
C PRO A 248 -11.93 -23.87 16.51
N ASN A 249 -12.52 -23.56 15.35
CA ASN A 249 -12.62 -24.43 14.17
C ASN A 249 -11.69 -23.99 13.02
N SER A 250 -10.74 -23.07 13.27
CA SER A 250 -9.72 -22.73 12.27
C SER A 250 -8.65 -23.82 12.21
N SER A 251 -8.17 -24.11 11.01
CA SER A 251 -7.08 -25.05 10.76
C SER A 251 -5.71 -24.38 10.91
N ASP A 252 -4.66 -25.19 10.75
CA ASP A 252 -3.28 -24.73 10.66
C ASP A 252 -2.90 -24.32 9.23
N GLN A 253 -3.86 -24.30 8.29
CA GLN A 253 -3.66 -23.76 6.95
C GLN A 253 -3.87 -22.24 6.99
N VAL A 254 -2.79 -21.49 7.11
CA VAL A 254 -2.79 -20.03 7.24
C VAL A 254 -2.43 -19.37 5.93
N VAL A 255 -3.30 -18.47 5.48
CA VAL A 255 -3.08 -17.56 4.36
C VAL A 255 -2.91 -16.16 4.94
N LEU A 256 -1.79 -15.50 4.63
CA LEU A 256 -1.70 -14.06 4.87
C LEU A 256 -2.13 -13.34 3.59
N MET A 257 -3.01 -12.37 3.74
CA MET A 257 -3.55 -11.55 2.67
C MET A 257 -3.41 -10.09 3.06
N GLY A 258 -3.13 -9.22 2.10
CA GLY A 258 -3.16 -7.78 2.37
C GLY A 258 -3.38 -6.96 1.13
N HIS A 259 -3.66 -5.68 1.35
CA HIS A 259 -3.72 -4.65 0.32
C HIS A 259 -2.63 -3.60 0.58
N SER A 260 -2.02 -3.06 -0.47
CA SER A 260 -1.10 -1.91 -0.36
C SER A 260 -0.02 -2.13 0.71
N TYR A 261 0.05 -1.26 1.72
CA TYR A 261 0.92 -1.39 2.89
C TYR A 261 0.82 -2.76 3.58
N GLY A 262 -0.39 -3.30 3.79
CA GLY A 262 -0.53 -4.65 4.34
C GLY A 262 0.14 -5.71 3.47
N ALA A 263 -0.06 -5.66 2.16
CA ALA A 263 0.60 -6.56 1.22
C ALA A 263 2.13 -6.36 1.13
N ASN A 264 2.64 -5.16 1.42
CA ASN A 264 4.06 -4.88 1.50
C ASN A 264 4.70 -5.53 2.75
N TYR A 265 3.97 -5.61 3.86
CA TYR A 265 4.52 -5.99 5.17
C TYR A 265 4.30 -7.47 5.53
N ILE A 266 3.27 -8.14 5.00
CA ILE A 266 3.07 -9.58 5.28
C ILE A 266 4.25 -10.48 4.81
N PRO A 267 5.01 -10.19 3.72
CA PRO A 267 6.21 -10.96 3.41
C PRO A 267 7.30 -10.81 4.49
N CYS A 268 7.36 -9.67 5.18
CA CYS A 268 8.36 -9.42 6.22
C CYS A 268 8.16 -10.35 7.43
N TYR A 269 6.92 -10.76 7.72
CA TYR A 269 6.63 -11.79 8.73
C TYR A 269 7.41 -13.08 8.46
N VAL A 270 7.41 -13.54 7.21
CA VAL A 270 8.15 -14.75 6.78
C VAL A 270 9.65 -14.47 6.75
N ALA A 271 10.04 -13.28 6.31
CA ALA A 271 11.44 -12.82 6.28
C ALA A 271 12.11 -12.81 7.66
N GLN A 272 11.33 -12.70 8.75
CA GLN A 272 11.80 -12.82 10.13
C GLN A 272 11.89 -14.28 10.63
N GLY A 273 11.69 -15.26 9.75
CA GLY A 273 11.87 -16.69 10.03
C GLY A 273 10.60 -17.40 10.50
N ASN A 274 9.45 -16.73 10.51
CA ASN A 274 8.17 -17.36 10.86
C ASN A 274 7.69 -18.28 9.73
N ARG A 275 7.37 -19.53 10.07
CA ARG A 275 7.13 -20.62 9.10
C ARG A 275 5.73 -21.24 9.22
N ASP A 276 4.84 -20.59 9.97
CA ASP A 276 3.46 -20.99 10.24
C ASP A 276 2.45 -20.40 9.23
N VAL A 277 2.90 -20.15 7.99
CA VAL A 277 2.13 -19.60 6.86
C VAL A 277 2.26 -20.52 5.66
N ASN A 278 1.16 -20.74 4.93
CA ASN A 278 1.06 -21.66 3.81
C ASN A 278 0.88 -21.00 2.45
N SER A 279 0.48 -19.72 2.41
CA SER A 279 0.45 -18.94 1.18
C SER A 279 0.32 -17.45 1.44
N LEU A 280 0.66 -16.64 0.43
CA LEU A 280 0.48 -15.19 0.44
C LEU A 280 -0.46 -14.74 -0.68
N VAL A 281 -1.28 -13.73 -0.38
CA VAL A 281 -2.13 -13.01 -1.34
C VAL A 281 -1.81 -11.52 -1.23
N LEU A 282 -1.22 -10.96 -2.28
CA LEU A 282 -0.76 -9.57 -2.35
C LEU A 282 -1.66 -8.78 -3.30
N LEU A 283 -2.44 -7.85 -2.77
CA LEU A 283 -3.37 -7.02 -3.55
C LEU A 283 -2.79 -5.61 -3.72
N ASP A 284 -2.50 -5.28 -4.97
CA ASP A 284 -1.96 -4.02 -5.49
C ASP A 284 -0.93 -3.35 -4.57
N ASN A 285 0.23 -3.97 -4.49
CA ASN A 285 1.29 -3.57 -3.60
C ASN A 285 2.50 -3.02 -4.35
N ASP A 286 3.30 -2.20 -3.70
CA ASP A 286 4.46 -1.57 -4.32
C ASP A 286 5.48 -2.61 -4.78
N LEU A 287 5.58 -3.77 -4.12
CA LEU A 287 6.51 -4.84 -4.53
C LEU A 287 6.23 -5.38 -5.95
N ALA A 288 5.01 -5.19 -6.48
CA ALA A 288 4.65 -5.56 -7.84
C ALA A 288 5.13 -4.54 -8.89
N ARG A 289 5.45 -3.30 -8.49
CA ARG A 289 5.79 -2.19 -9.40
C ARG A 289 7.21 -1.68 -9.17
N ALA A 290 7.57 -1.46 -7.90
CA ALA A 290 8.87 -1.00 -7.49
C ALA A 290 9.95 -1.98 -7.92
N MET A 291 11.07 -1.40 -8.34
CA MET A 291 12.26 -2.15 -8.71
C MET A 291 13.25 -2.29 -7.54
N TYR A 292 12.99 -1.58 -6.44
CA TYR A 292 13.84 -1.46 -5.26
C TYR A 292 13.08 -1.87 -3.99
N ASP A 293 13.81 -2.33 -2.99
CA ASP A 293 13.23 -2.71 -1.70
C ASP A 293 13.25 -1.52 -0.74
N PHE A 294 12.09 -1.00 -0.38
CA PHE A 294 11.99 0.07 0.61
C PHE A 294 12.08 -0.43 2.06
N VAL A 295 11.96 -1.75 2.29
CA VAL A 295 12.16 -2.33 3.61
C VAL A 295 13.67 -2.36 3.91
N GLY A 296 14.06 -1.91 5.11
CA GLY A 296 15.47 -1.93 5.53
C GLY A 296 16.10 -3.32 5.42
N LYS A 297 17.43 -3.39 5.21
CA LYS A 297 18.13 -4.66 4.89
C LYS A 297 17.87 -5.75 5.93
N LYS A 298 17.77 -5.35 7.20
CA LYS A 298 17.50 -6.24 8.34
C LYS A 298 16.19 -6.99 8.16
N ASP A 299 15.14 -6.36 7.64
CA ASP A 299 13.79 -6.91 7.59
C ASP A 299 13.32 -7.26 6.17
N SER A 300 14.06 -6.80 5.16
CA SER A 300 13.89 -7.12 3.74
C SER A 300 13.62 -8.61 3.49
N PRO A 301 12.53 -8.97 2.78
CA PRO A 301 12.29 -10.35 2.33
C PRO A 301 13.18 -10.75 1.14
N PHE A 302 13.86 -9.80 0.50
CA PHE A 302 14.60 -10.00 -0.75
C PHE A 302 16.12 -10.09 -0.56
N THR A 303 16.59 -10.43 0.63
CA THR A 303 17.98 -10.86 0.82
C THR A 303 18.15 -12.31 0.34
N ASP A 304 19.37 -12.70 -0.05
CA ASP A 304 19.62 -14.04 -0.59
C ASP A 304 19.35 -15.16 0.43
N GLU A 305 19.56 -14.89 1.72
CA GLU A 305 19.21 -15.82 2.80
C GLU A 305 17.69 -16.02 2.92
N LYS A 306 16.92 -14.93 2.83
CA LYS A 306 15.49 -14.93 3.18
C LYS A 306 14.56 -15.31 2.04
N LYS A 307 14.93 -15.06 0.78
CA LYS A 307 14.10 -15.48 -0.38
C LYS A 307 13.76 -16.97 -0.35
N SER A 308 14.67 -17.80 0.17
CA SER A 308 14.50 -19.25 0.26
C SER A 308 13.43 -19.68 1.26
N LEU A 309 13.02 -18.80 2.18
CA LEU A 309 11.95 -19.05 3.16
C LEU A 309 10.56 -19.07 2.49
N PHE A 310 10.44 -18.51 1.29
CA PHE A 310 9.22 -18.46 0.49
C PHE A 310 9.17 -19.69 -0.42
N ASP A 311 8.92 -20.87 0.17
CA ASP A 311 8.80 -22.17 -0.52
C ASP A 311 7.34 -22.63 -0.69
N PHE A 312 6.41 -21.68 -0.58
CA PHE A 312 4.96 -21.90 -0.65
C PHE A 312 4.32 -21.01 -1.75
N PRO A 313 3.07 -21.27 -2.16
CA PRO A 313 2.42 -20.49 -3.22
C PRO A 313 2.20 -19.01 -2.88
N ILE A 314 2.45 -18.14 -3.85
CA ILE A 314 2.22 -16.69 -3.76
C ILE A 314 1.28 -16.26 -4.89
N TYR A 315 0.26 -15.49 -4.56
CA TYR A 315 -0.60 -14.80 -5.52
C TYR A 315 -0.39 -13.31 -5.40
N CYS A 316 -0.26 -12.62 -6.52
CA CYS A 316 -0.24 -11.17 -6.58
C CYS A 316 -1.13 -10.67 -7.72
N ALA A 317 -2.04 -9.77 -7.38
CA ALA A 317 -2.84 -9.03 -8.34
C ALA A 317 -2.53 -7.54 -8.19
N ALA A 318 -2.29 -6.86 -9.30
CA ALA A 318 -1.96 -5.44 -9.31
C ALA A 318 -2.65 -4.72 -10.48
N GLN A 319 -2.55 -3.39 -10.50
CA GLN A 319 -2.97 -2.60 -11.66
C GLN A 319 -2.19 -2.94 -12.92
N THR A 320 -2.73 -2.59 -14.08
CA THR A 320 -2.01 -2.67 -15.37
C THR A 320 -0.66 -1.93 -15.28
N GLY A 321 0.37 -2.51 -15.91
CA GLY A 321 1.75 -2.00 -15.88
C GLY A 321 2.60 -2.50 -14.70
N ALA A 322 2.13 -3.45 -13.90
CA ALA A 322 2.96 -4.11 -12.90
C ALA A 322 3.98 -5.08 -13.56
N GLU A 323 5.24 -4.97 -13.14
CA GLU A 323 6.37 -5.72 -13.68
C GLU A 323 6.74 -6.96 -12.84
N PHE A 324 6.29 -6.98 -11.58
CA PHE A 324 6.51 -8.02 -10.57
C PHE A 324 7.99 -8.33 -10.28
N TYR A 325 8.90 -7.38 -10.55
CA TYR A 325 10.34 -7.58 -10.47
C TYR A 325 10.84 -8.17 -9.15
N LEU A 326 10.46 -7.55 -8.02
CA LEU A 326 10.92 -7.98 -6.70
C LEU A 326 10.31 -9.33 -6.32
N LEU A 327 9.00 -9.49 -6.54
CA LEU A 327 8.27 -10.74 -6.25
C LEU A 327 8.80 -11.92 -7.07
N ASP A 328 9.27 -11.67 -8.29
CA ASP A 328 9.87 -12.69 -9.16
C ASP A 328 11.22 -13.20 -8.64
N ARG A 329 11.79 -12.58 -7.60
CA ARG A 329 12.98 -13.08 -6.88
C ARG A 329 12.67 -14.19 -5.89
N PHE A 330 11.40 -14.45 -5.54
CA PHE A 330 10.99 -15.59 -4.72
C PHE A 330 10.99 -16.89 -5.53
N THR A 331 12.15 -17.27 -6.06
CA THR A 331 12.28 -18.40 -6.99
C THR A 331 11.98 -19.76 -6.36
N SER A 332 11.96 -19.87 -5.03
CA SER A 332 11.52 -21.07 -4.32
C SER A 332 9.99 -21.26 -4.33
N ALA A 333 9.22 -20.19 -4.60
CA ALA A 333 7.77 -20.21 -4.60
C ALA A 333 7.19 -20.48 -6.00
N ALA A 334 6.04 -21.16 -6.03
CA ALA A 334 5.13 -21.06 -7.16
C ALA A 334 4.43 -19.70 -7.08
N ARG A 335 4.44 -18.93 -8.17
CA ARG A 335 3.90 -17.55 -8.19
C ARG A 335 2.82 -17.42 -9.26
N THR A 336 1.72 -16.76 -8.89
CA THR A 336 0.63 -16.41 -9.79
C THR A 336 0.51 -14.90 -9.82
N TYR A 337 0.67 -14.31 -11.01
CA TYR A 337 0.58 -12.87 -11.22
C TYR A 337 -0.61 -12.52 -12.09
N ILE A 338 -1.30 -11.44 -11.73
CA ILE A 338 -2.43 -10.90 -12.47
C ILE A 338 -2.29 -9.37 -12.55
N THR A 339 -2.58 -8.80 -13.72
CA THR A 339 -2.95 -7.39 -13.78
C THR A 339 -4.43 -7.24 -14.11
N VAL A 340 -5.09 -6.31 -13.45
CA VAL A 340 -6.52 -6.06 -13.62
C VAL A 340 -6.74 -4.73 -14.33
N GLU A 341 -7.36 -4.81 -15.51
CA GLU A 341 -7.58 -3.65 -16.36
C GLU A 341 -8.54 -2.64 -15.73
N GLY A 342 -8.19 -1.36 -15.83
CA GLY A 342 -9.06 -0.25 -15.42
C GLY A 342 -9.34 -0.16 -13.91
N MET A 343 -8.76 -1.04 -13.09
CA MET A 343 -8.78 -0.88 -11.64
C MET A 343 -7.64 0.05 -11.20
N GLU A 344 -7.94 0.94 -10.28
CA GLU A 344 -7.03 1.81 -9.53
C GLU A 344 -6.74 1.22 -8.15
N HIS A 345 -5.80 1.84 -7.42
CA HIS A 345 -5.20 1.28 -6.20
C HIS A 345 -6.20 0.83 -5.15
N ASP A 346 -7.13 1.70 -4.78
CA ASP A 346 -8.09 1.41 -3.72
C ASP A 346 -9.25 0.54 -4.20
N GLN A 347 -9.40 0.33 -5.51
CA GLN A 347 -10.46 -0.52 -6.07
C GLN A 347 -10.17 -2.02 -5.84
N PHE A 348 -8.96 -2.39 -5.42
CA PHE A 348 -8.62 -3.74 -4.95
C PHE A 348 -9.24 -4.08 -3.58
N THR A 349 -9.96 -3.13 -2.97
CA THR A 349 -10.64 -3.28 -1.68
C THR A 349 -12.17 -3.27 -1.84
N SER A 350 -12.90 -3.82 -0.86
CA SER A 350 -14.37 -3.77 -0.85
C SER A 350 -14.90 -2.35 -0.73
N LEU A 351 -14.26 -1.53 0.11
CA LEU A 351 -14.59 -0.12 0.30
C LEU A 351 -14.45 0.65 -1.02
N GLY A 352 -13.31 0.54 -1.69
CA GLY A 352 -13.07 1.24 -2.94
C GLY A 352 -13.97 0.76 -4.08
N ALA A 353 -14.19 -0.56 -4.21
CA ALA A 353 -15.10 -1.09 -5.22
C ALA A 353 -16.56 -0.68 -4.97
N ALA A 354 -17.02 -0.73 -3.72
CA ALA A 354 -18.38 -0.33 -3.33
C ALA A 354 -18.64 1.15 -3.60
N CYS A 355 -17.73 2.02 -3.18
CA CYS A 355 -17.90 3.45 -3.36
C CYS A 355 -17.69 3.88 -4.82
N THR A 356 -16.79 3.22 -5.55
CA THR A 356 -16.69 3.34 -7.02
C THR A 356 -18.04 3.04 -7.67
N ALA A 357 -18.68 1.90 -7.36
CA ALA A 357 -19.98 1.54 -7.92
C ALA A 357 -21.08 2.55 -7.55
N LEU A 358 -21.19 2.92 -6.26
CA LEU A 358 -22.21 3.85 -5.76
C LEU A 358 -22.08 5.26 -6.34
N SER A 359 -20.87 5.66 -6.74
CA SER A 359 -20.60 6.98 -7.31
C SER A 359 -20.91 7.12 -8.81
N THR A 360 -21.14 6.01 -9.53
CA THR A 360 -21.31 6.00 -11.00
C THR A 360 -22.43 6.93 -11.49
N ASP A 361 -23.54 6.99 -10.74
CA ASP A 361 -24.67 7.86 -11.05
C ASP A 361 -24.34 9.35 -10.87
N LEU A 362 -23.33 9.69 -10.08
CA LEU A 362 -22.97 11.07 -9.71
C LEU A 362 -21.93 11.70 -10.65
N ILE A 363 -21.19 10.90 -11.43
CA ILE A 363 -20.08 11.39 -12.26
C ILE A 363 -20.37 11.40 -13.76
N LYS A 364 -19.78 12.36 -14.49
CA LYS A 364 -20.01 12.63 -15.93
C LYS A 364 -19.61 11.46 -16.82
N GLU A 365 -18.48 10.83 -16.53
CA GLU A 365 -17.88 9.78 -17.37
C GLU A 365 -17.73 8.46 -16.57
N PRO A 366 -18.83 7.70 -16.36
CA PRO A 366 -18.84 6.59 -15.43
C PRO A 366 -18.18 5.31 -15.95
N LYS A 367 -17.79 5.25 -17.23
CA LYS A 367 -17.36 4.01 -17.90
C LYS A 367 -16.19 3.32 -17.20
N GLU A 368 -15.17 4.08 -16.84
CA GLU A 368 -13.98 3.54 -16.15
C GLU A 368 -14.34 3.02 -14.76
N ARG A 369 -15.22 3.72 -14.04
CA ARG A 369 -15.73 3.28 -12.73
C ARG A 369 -16.59 2.03 -12.81
N ILE A 370 -17.43 1.92 -13.84
CA ILE A 370 -18.22 0.73 -14.10
C ILE A 370 -17.30 -0.46 -14.40
N LEU A 371 -16.28 -0.26 -15.24
CA LEU A 371 -15.28 -1.28 -15.54
C LEU A 371 -14.58 -1.75 -14.25
N ALA A 372 -14.03 -0.82 -13.47
CA ALA A 372 -13.39 -1.10 -12.19
C ALA A 372 -14.29 -1.87 -11.23
N ALA A 373 -15.52 -1.37 -11.00
CA ALA A 373 -16.48 -2.01 -10.11
C ALA A 373 -16.88 -3.42 -10.60
N SER A 374 -16.98 -3.62 -11.91
CA SER A 374 -17.29 -4.93 -12.49
C SER A 374 -16.14 -5.94 -12.40
N ASN A 375 -14.89 -5.46 -12.31
CA ASN A 375 -13.70 -6.29 -12.17
C ASN A 375 -13.47 -6.78 -10.73
N TYR A 376 -13.98 -6.05 -9.72
CA TYR A 376 -13.78 -6.44 -8.32
C TYR A 376 -14.35 -7.83 -7.95
N PRO A 377 -15.59 -8.21 -8.35
CA PRO A 377 -16.09 -9.57 -8.14
C PRO A 377 -15.21 -10.65 -8.80
N LEU A 378 -14.74 -10.38 -10.02
CA LEU A 378 -13.85 -11.28 -10.76
C LEU A 378 -12.49 -11.43 -10.06
N LEU A 379 -11.98 -10.36 -9.45
CA LEU A 379 -10.76 -10.39 -8.63
C LEU A 379 -10.98 -11.31 -7.43
N CYS A 380 -12.10 -11.14 -6.70
CA CYS A 380 -12.46 -11.98 -5.57
C CYS A 380 -12.54 -13.48 -5.95
N GLU A 381 -13.14 -13.82 -7.09
CA GLU A 381 -13.18 -15.19 -7.60
C GLU A 381 -11.78 -15.77 -7.83
N SER A 382 -10.85 -14.97 -8.38
CA SER A 382 -9.49 -15.43 -8.63
C SER A 382 -8.69 -15.63 -7.34
N VAL A 383 -8.90 -14.77 -6.33
CA VAL A 383 -8.34 -14.93 -4.97
C VAL A 383 -8.89 -16.19 -4.32
N LEU A 384 -10.21 -16.42 -4.37
CA LEU A 384 -10.83 -17.64 -3.88
C LEU A 384 -10.21 -18.87 -4.53
N LYS A 385 -10.12 -18.90 -5.87
CA LYS A 385 -9.60 -20.06 -6.59
C LYS A 385 -8.14 -20.34 -6.21
N PHE A 386 -7.32 -19.30 -6.06
CA PHE A 386 -5.96 -19.43 -5.54
C PHE A 386 -5.94 -20.02 -4.12
N ILE A 387 -6.71 -19.47 -3.19
CA ILE A 387 -6.75 -19.93 -1.79
C ILE A 387 -7.23 -21.38 -1.70
N LEU A 388 -8.28 -21.75 -2.44
CA LEU A 388 -8.76 -23.13 -2.50
C LEU A 388 -7.66 -24.06 -3.03
N HIS A 389 -6.92 -23.67 -4.05
CA HIS A 389 -5.80 -24.47 -4.55
C HIS A 389 -4.67 -24.60 -3.52
N ALA A 390 -4.22 -23.48 -2.95
CA ALA A 390 -3.14 -23.44 -1.97
C ALA A 390 -3.44 -24.27 -0.71
N THR A 391 -4.72 -24.38 -0.35
CA THR A 391 -5.19 -25.17 0.80
C THR A 391 -5.63 -26.59 0.45
N GLY A 392 -5.39 -27.04 -0.80
CA GLY A 392 -5.70 -28.40 -1.26
C GLY A 392 -7.19 -28.70 -1.48
N ARG A 393 -8.03 -27.67 -1.60
CA ARG A 393 -9.50 -27.73 -1.71
C ARG A 393 -10.03 -27.41 -3.10
N GLY A 394 -9.16 -27.00 -4.02
CA GLY A 394 -9.55 -26.55 -5.36
C GLY A 394 -8.49 -26.81 -6.42
N GLN A 395 -8.88 -26.56 -7.66
CA GLN A 395 -7.98 -26.58 -8.80
C GLN A 395 -7.23 -25.25 -8.91
N ALA A 396 -6.00 -25.30 -9.41
CA ALA A 396 -5.21 -24.12 -9.69
C ALA A 396 -5.95 -23.15 -10.63
N LEU A 397 -5.66 -21.87 -10.47
CA LEU A 397 -6.02 -20.86 -11.45
C LEU A 397 -5.29 -21.17 -12.77
N THR A 398 -5.94 -20.94 -13.89
CA THR A 398 -5.43 -21.22 -15.23
C THR A 398 -5.68 -20.03 -16.15
N PRO A 399 -4.96 -19.91 -17.27
CA PRO A 399 -5.24 -18.85 -18.26
C PRO A 399 -6.70 -18.80 -18.67
N LYS A 400 -7.37 -19.95 -18.83
CA LYS A 400 -8.80 -20.03 -19.22
C LYS A 400 -9.76 -19.34 -18.25
N ASP A 401 -9.40 -19.23 -16.98
CA ASP A 401 -10.21 -18.53 -15.98
C ASP A 401 -10.15 -17.01 -16.16
N ILE A 402 -9.11 -16.53 -16.85
CA ILE A 402 -8.81 -15.11 -17.07
C ILE A 402 -9.02 -14.70 -18.54
N GLU A 403 -8.89 -15.62 -19.51
CA GLU A 403 -8.97 -15.37 -20.97
C GLU A 403 -10.26 -14.65 -21.41
N ASN A 404 -11.36 -14.80 -20.66
CA ASN A 404 -12.63 -14.13 -20.95
C ASN A 404 -12.75 -12.73 -20.33
N ARG A 405 -11.74 -12.27 -19.57
CA ARG A 405 -11.70 -10.99 -18.87
C ARG A 405 -10.89 -10.00 -19.71
N SER A 406 -11.58 -9.14 -20.44
CA SER A 406 -10.93 -8.20 -21.37
C SER A 406 -9.89 -7.32 -20.65
N GLY A 407 -8.68 -7.27 -21.19
CA GLY A 407 -7.57 -6.44 -20.67
C GLY A 407 -6.80 -7.03 -19.49
N TRP A 408 -7.28 -8.14 -18.89
CA TRP A 408 -6.53 -8.78 -17.81
C TRP A 408 -5.30 -9.50 -18.35
N TRP A 409 -4.20 -9.43 -17.60
CA TRP A 409 -3.02 -10.25 -17.83
C TRP A 409 -2.89 -11.31 -16.75
N TYR A 410 -2.36 -12.48 -17.09
CA TYR A 410 -2.16 -13.59 -16.18
C TYR A 410 -0.88 -14.33 -16.50
N GLN A 411 -0.11 -14.68 -15.47
CA GLN A 411 1.03 -15.57 -15.60
C GLN A 411 1.19 -16.45 -14.37
N TYR A 412 1.40 -17.74 -14.59
CA TYR A 412 1.91 -18.67 -13.59
C TYR A 412 3.41 -18.88 -13.82
N VAL A 413 4.20 -18.83 -12.75
CA VAL A 413 5.64 -19.06 -12.76
C VAL A 413 5.96 -20.18 -11.78
N ALA A 414 6.50 -21.29 -12.29
CA ALA A 414 6.83 -22.44 -11.46
C ALA A 414 8.04 -22.13 -10.54
N PRO A 415 8.24 -22.91 -9.45
CA PRO A 415 9.48 -22.83 -8.68
C PRO A 415 10.71 -23.03 -9.58
N GLY A 416 11.69 -22.15 -9.44
CA GLY A 416 12.92 -22.12 -10.24
C GLY A 416 12.84 -21.32 -11.54
N GLU A 417 11.64 -20.92 -11.97
CA GLU A 417 11.45 -20.09 -13.17
C GLU A 417 11.37 -18.59 -12.82
N VAL A 418 11.46 -17.73 -13.84
CA VAL A 418 11.25 -16.28 -13.74
C VAL A 418 10.39 -15.82 -14.91
N LEU A 419 9.81 -14.62 -14.81
CA LEU A 419 9.09 -14.00 -15.92
C LEU A 419 10.05 -13.77 -17.10
N ALA A 420 9.55 -13.98 -18.33
CA ALA A 420 10.36 -13.83 -19.54
C ALA A 420 10.96 -12.43 -19.67
N HIS A 421 10.20 -11.38 -19.37
CA HIS A 421 10.69 -10.00 -19.36
C HIS A 421 11.62 -9.70 -18.18
N ASN A 422 11.73 -10.58 -17.19
CA ASN A 422 12.68 -10.52 -16.09
C ASN A 422 13.89 -11.47 -16.28
N GLU A 423 14.01 -12.18 -17.41
CA GLU A 423 15.20 -12.99 -17.69
C GLU A 423 16.48 -12.15 -17.77
N VAL A 424 17.63 -12.80 -17.69
CA VAL A 424 18.92 -12.11 -17.79
C VAL A 424 19.05 -11.48 -19.17
N TYR A 425 19.29 -10.17 -19.20
CA TYR A 425 19.59 -9.46 -20.44
C TYR A 425 20.95 -9.87 -20.98
N VAL A 426 20.96 -10.32 -22.24
CA VAL A 426 22.19 -10.56 -22.99
C VAL A 426 22.46 -9.33 -23.83
N HIS A 427 23.46 -8.54 -23.43
CA HIS A 427 23.78 -7.30 -24.10
C HIS A 427 24.06 -7.50 -25.60
N SER A 428 23.41 -6.68 -26.42
CA SER A 428 23.68 -6.58 -27.85
C SER A 428 23.66 -5.12 -28.29
N ALA A 429 24.43 -4.80 -29.32
CA ALA A 429 24.52 -3.45 -29.88
C ALA A 429 23.22 -2.96 -30.56
N THR A 430 22.19 -3.80 -30.64
CA THR A 430 20.97 -3.51 -31.41
C THR A 430 19.67 -3.73 -30.64
N THR A 431 19.74 -4.22 -29.39
CA THR A 431 18.55 -4.55 -28.59
C THR A 431 18.64 -3.90 -27.23
N CYS A 432 17.63 -3.12 -26.86
CA CYS A 432 17.54 -2.52 -25.53
C CYS A 432 16.94 -3.48 -24.51
N PRO A 433 17.40 -3.46 -23.24
CA PRO A 433 16.78 -4.21 -22.17
C PRO A 433 15.37 -3.67 -21.87
N THR A 434 14.49 -4.52 -21.35
CA THR A 434 13.30 -4.06 -20.61
C THR A 434 13.74 -3.28 -19.34
N PRO A 435 12.85 -2.48 -18.72
CA PRO A 435 13.14 -1.85 -17.44
C PRO A 435 13.75 -2.80 -16.41
N THR A 436 13.09 -3.94 -16.18
CA THR A 436 13.51 -4.97 -15.22
C THR A 436 14.83 -5.64 -15.57
N GLN A 437 15.06 -5.90 -16.85
CA GLN A 437 16.34 -6.38 -17.37
C GLN A 437 17.47 -5.38 -17.12
N PHE A 438 17.20 -4.09 -17.32
CA PHE A 438 18.19 -3.05 -17.12
C PHE A 438 18.64 -2.98 -15.66
N VAL A 439 17.73 -3.10 -14.71
CA VAL A 439 18.10 -3.13 -13.28
C VAL A 439 18.99 -4.32 -12.95
N LYS A 440 18.63 -5.55 -13.38
CA LYS A 440 19.49 -6.73 -13.17
C LYS A 440 20.87 -6.55 -13.79
N TRP A 441 20.89 -6.00 -15.01
CA TRP A 441 22.13 -5.75 -15.74
C TRP A 441 22.99 -4.74 -14.99
N MET A 442 22.42 -3.59 -14.62
CA MET A 442 23.08 -2.51 -13.88
C MET A 442 23.75 -3.02 -12.61
N LEU A 443 23.04 -3.83 -11.81
CA LEU A 443 23.60 -4.44 -10.59
C LEU A 443 24.74 -5.43 -10.86
N SER A 444 24.81 -6.01 -12.07
CA SER A 444 25.82 -7.01 -12.43
C SER A 444 27.09 -6.43 -13.08
N VAL A 445 26.97 -5.31 -13.80
CA VAL A 445 28.08 -4.72 -14.58
C VAL A 445 28.65 -3.44 -13.97
N GLY A 446 27.96 -2.84 -12.99
CA GLY A 446 28.35 -1.60 -12.35
C GLY A 446 27.99 -0.33 -13.14
N PRO A 447 28.32 0.85 -12.59
CA PRO A 447 27.78 2.14 -13.02
C PRO A 447 28.17 2.54 -14.45
N ASP A 448 29.45 2.38 -14.84
CA ASP A 448 29.95 2.84 -16.14
C ASP A 448 29.24 2.14 -17.32
N SER A 449 29.09 0.82 -17.22
CA SER A 449 28.44 0.02 -18.25
C SER A 449 26.92 0.26 -18.26
N ALA A 450 26.32 0.48 -17.08
CA ALA A 450 24.91 0.83 -16.97
C ALA A 450 24.61 2.18 -17.64
N ALA A 451 25.43 3.21 -17.41
CA ALA A 451 25.22 4.53 -17.99
C ALA A 451 25.27 4.52 -19.52
N GLN A 452 26.21 3.76 -20.12
CA GLN A 452 26.28 3.63 -21.57
C GLN A 452 25.04 2.97 -22.17
N VAL A 453 24.55 1.90 -21.54
CA VAL A 453 23.32 1.22 -21.97
C VAL A 453 22.12 2.13 -21.79
N PHE A 454 22.02 2.85 -20.66
CA PHE A 454 20.95 3.80 -20.40
C PHE A 454 20.89 4.89 -21.47
N LEU A 455 22.01 5.55 -21.77
CA LEU A 455 22.08 6.58 -22.81
C LEU A 455 21.74 6.04 -24.20
N HIS A 456 22.12 4.80 -24.50
CA HIS A 456 21.80 4.16 -25.78
C HIS A 456 20.31 3.77 -25.88
N CYS A 457 19.71 3.39 -24.76
CA CYS A 457 18.37 2.80 -24.67
C CYS A 457 17.34 3.70 -23.98
N GLU A 458 17.65 4.99 -23.86
CA GLU A 458 16.86 5.97 -23.12
C GLU A 458 15.38 5.95 -23.53
N ALA A 459 15.10 5.97 -24.84
CA ALA A 459 13.73 5.95 -25.35
C ALA A 459 12.95 4.66 -25.00
N THR A 460 13.64 3.55 -24.74
CA THR A 460 13.03 2.29 -24.30
C THR A 460 12.87 2.23 -22.78
N LEU A 461 13.81 2.80 -22.03
CA LEU A 461 13.85 2.75 -20.57
C LEU A 461 13.05 3.88 -19.92
N ILE A 462 12.86 5.00 -20.61
CA ILE A 462 12.11 6.16 -20.16
C ILE A 462 10.81 6.28 -20.97
N ASP A 463 10.09 5.18 -21.15
CA ASP A 463 8.79 5.27 -21.84
C ASP A 463 7.92 6.35 -21.19
N THR A 464 7.19 7.10 -22.02
CA THR A 464 6.49 8.34 -21.67
C THR A 464 5.34 8.19 -20.65
N ASN A 465 5.08 6.98 -20.18
CA ASN A 465 4.00 6.64 -19.27
C ASN A 465 4.55 6.00 -17.97
N TYR A 466 5.24 6.78 -17.13
CA TYR A 466 5.55 6.56 -15.69
C TYR A 466 7.02 6.22 -15.31
N HIS A 467 7.53 7.02 -14.36
CA HIS A 467 8.50 6.81 -13.25
C HIS A 467 9.72 5.87 -13.32
N TYR A 468 10.09 5.27 -14.45
CA TYR A 468 11.18 4.29 -14.44
C TYR A 468 12.54 4.86 -14.05
N ILE A 469 12.80 6.14 -14.36
CA ILE A 469 14.09 6.71 -14.00
C ILE A 469 14.29 6.82 -12.49
N ASP A 470 13.24 7.22 -11.76
CA ASP A 470 13.26 7.26 -10.30
C ASP A 470 13.57 5.87 -9.72
N ASP A 471 12.95 4.83 -10.26
CA ASP A 471 13.18 3.44 -9.82
C ASP A 471 14.62 2.98 -10.10
N TYR A 472 15.21 3.31 -11.26
CA TYR A 472 16.60 2.99 -11.53
C TYR A 472 17.55 3.75 -10.60
N LEU A 473 17.27 5.03 -10.36
CA LEU A 473 18.04 5.86 -9.46
C LEU A 473 17.94 5.35 -8.03
N GLN A 474 16.77 4.90 -7.58
CA GLN A 474 16.58 4.28 -6.26
C GLN A 474 17.37 2.99 -6.13
N VAL A 475 17.28 2.08 -7.11
CA VAL A 475 18.06 0.83 -7.08
C VAL A 475 19.56 1.11 -7.06
N ALA A 476 20.04 1.97 -7.97
CA ALA A 476 21.44 2.36 -8.02
C ALA A 476 21.88 3.03 -6.70
N TYR A 477 21.04 3.90 -6.13
CA TYR A 477 21.33 4.55 -4.86
C TYR A 477 21.34 3.56 -3.69
N GLN A 478 20.53 2.52 -3.68
CA GLN A 478 20.57 1.53 -2.61
C GLN A 478 21.77 0.58 -2.71
N ASP A 479 22.13 0.16 -3.93
CA ASP A 479 23.11 -0.91 -4.14
C ASP A 479 24.52 -0.45 -4.51
N PHE A 480 24.70 0.76 -5.06
CA PHE A 480 26.03 1.32 -5.33
C PHE A 480 26.60 2.05 -4.11
N SER A 481 27.93 2.11 -4.00
CA SER A 481 28.56 3.12 -3.15
C SER A 481 28.18 4.53 -3.61
N ILE A 482 28.30 5.53 -2.74
CA ILE A 482 27.98 6.90 -3.14
C ILE A 482 28.90 7.38 -4.28
N GLU A 483 30.17 6.94 -4.32
CA GLU A 483 31.11 7.28 -5.37
C GLU A 483 30.70 6.65 -6.71
N GLU A 484 30.27 5.39 -6.71
CA GLU A 484 29.74 4.69 -7.88
C GLU A 484 28.43 5.32 -8.37
N PHE A 485 27.56 5.73 -7.46
CA PHE A 485 26.32 6.42 -7.80
C PHE A 485 26.59 7.80 -8.42
N ILE A 486 27.50 8.58 -7.83
CA ILE A 486 27.94 9.86 -8.41
C ILE A 486 28.59 9.64 -9.77
N ALA A 487 29.40 8.59 -9.95
CA ALA A 487 29.99 8.25 -11.24
C ALA A 487 28.91 7.90 -12.29
N PHE A 488 27.90 7.12 -11.89
CA PHE A 488 26.74 6.82 -12.72
C PHE A 488 26.02 8.10 -13.17
N LEU A 489 25.65 8.98 -12.22
CA LEU A 489 25.00 10.26 -12.52
C LEU A 489 25.86 11.15 -13.41
N SER A 490 27.16 11.23 -13.13
CA SER A 490 28.11 12.01 -13.93
C SER A 490 28.21 11.49 -15.37
N ALA A 491 28.11 10.17 -15.56
CA ALA A 491 28.11 9.56 -16.89
C ALA A 491 26.79 9.79 -17.65
N LEU A 492 25.69 10.05 -16.95
CA LEU A 492 24.41 10.45 -17.56
C LEU A 492 24.35 11.93 -17.95
N ASP A 493 25.27 12.76 -17.46
CA ASP A 493 25.27 14.20 -17.69
C ASP A 493 25.51 14.55 -19.17
N ARG A 494 24.62 15.38 -19.75
CA ARG A 494 24.71 15.85 -21.13
C ARG A 494 24.96 17.37 -21.17
N PRO A 495 25.89 17.86 -22.01
CA PRO A 495 26.10 19.29 -22.17
C PRO A 495 24.83 20.02 -22.60
N GLY A 496 24.28 20.86 -21.72
CA GLY A 496 23.05 21.64 -21.98
C GLY A 496 21.73 20.96 -21.59
N GLU A 497 21.77 19.68 -21.25
CA GLU A 497 20.66 18.86 -20.73
C GLU A 497 21.14 18.16 -19.45
N PRO A 498 21.36 18.92 -18.36
CA PRO A 498 22.00 18.34 -17.17
C PRO A 498 21.10 17.29 -16.54
N VAL A 499 21.77 16.32 -15.89
CA VAL A 499 21.22 15.20 -15.12
C VAL A 499 19.84 15.50 -14.54
N TYR A 500 18.94 14.52 -14.65
CA TYR A 500 17.61 14.36 -14.06
C TYR A 500 17.54 14.79 -12.58
N THR A 501 17.72 16.08 -12.34
CA THR A 501 17.96 16.69 -11.04
C THR A 501 16.71 16.68 -10.16
N PRO A 502 15.49 16.88 -10.70
CA PRO A 502 14.25 16.61 -9.99
C PRO A 502 14.10 15.13 -9.59
N ASP A 503 14.52 14.19 -10.43
CA ASP A 503 14.40 12.74 -10.20
C ASP A 503 15.43 12.25 -9.16
N VAL A 504 16.64 12.81 -9.16
CA VAL A 504 17.64 12.62 -8.09
C VAL A 504 17.15 13.20 -6.76
N LEU A 505 16.52 14.37 -6.79
CA LEU A 505 15.87 14.98 -5.62
C LEU A 505 14.76 14.07 -5.08
N PHE A 506 13.90 13.55 -5.95
CA PHE A 506 12.85 12.61 -5.57
C PHE A 506 13.44 11.33 -4.97
N THR A 507 14.46 10.74 -5.61
CA THR A 507 15.18 9.56 -5.12
C THR A 507 15.70 9.79 -3.70
N LEU A 508 16.38 10.90 -3.44
CA LEU A 508 16.89 11.24 -2.10
C LEU A 508 15.77 11.35 -1.06
N CYS A 509 14.66 12.00 -1.42
CA CYS A 509 13.53 12.20 -0.50
C CYS A 509 12.76 10.90 -0.25
N ALA A 510 12.53 10.11 -1.30
CA ALA A 510 11.78 8.86 -1.25
C ALA A 510 12.58 7.78 -0.50
N THR A 511 13.85 7.56 -0.83
CA THR A 511 14.68 6.60 -0.10
C THR A 511 14.74 6.94 1.40
N TRP A 512 14.79 8.23 1.75
CA TRP A 512 14.77 8.68 3.13
C TRP A 512 13.41 8.48 3.84
N LEU A 513 12.29 8.78 3.17
CA LEU A 513 10.94 8.63 3.72
C LEU A 513 10.53 7.18 3.94
N TYR A 514 10.94 6.27 3.05
CA TYR A 514 10.43 4.91 3.02
C TYR A 514 11.25 3.90 3.85
N HIS A 515 12.48 4.22 4.24
CA HIS A 515 13.28 3.30 5.06
C HIS A 515 12.90 3.35 6.55
N SER A 516 12.49 2.20 7.07
CA SER A 516 12.05 2.02 8.46
C SER A 516 13.20 1.85 9.46
N ASP A 517 14.37 1.34 9.04
CA ASP A 517 15.51 1.07 9.94
C ASP A 517 16.31 2.35 10.25
N PRO A 518 16.42 2.77 11.53
CA PRO A 518 17.19 3.95 11.92
C PRO A 518 18.69 3.91 11.54
N VAL A 519 19.30 2.73 11.48
CA VAL A 519 20.71 2.56 11.11
C VAL A 519 20.88 2.80 9.61
N ASP A 520 20.05 2.16 8.79
CA ASP A 520 20.05 2.35 7.34
C ASP A 520 19.73 3.82 7.01
N ARG A 521 18.75 4.44 7.70
CA ARG A 521 18.44 5.87 7.54
C ARG A 521 19.64 6.77 7.78
N LYS A 522 20.42 6.55 8.85
CA LYS A 522 21.60 7.37 9.13
C LYS A 522 22.66 7.26 8.03
N GLU A 523 22.91 6.05 7.54
CA GLU A 523 23.85 5.82 6.44
C GLU A 523 23.38 6.52 5.16
N LEU A 524 22.11 6.34 4.81
CA LEU A 524 21.50 6.96 3.63
C LEU A 524 21.47 8.49 3.74
N THR A 525 21.17 9.04 4.92
CA THR A 525 21.27 10.48 5.15
C THR A 525 22.69 10.98 4.88
N GLU A 526 23.73 10.31 5.38
CA GLU A 526 25.12 10.70 5.12
C GLU A 526 25.44 10.71 3.62
N ARG A 527 25.01 9.67 2.91
CA ARG A 527 25.17 9.57 1.44
C ARG A 527 24.41 10.68 0.72
N ALA A 528 23.23 11.05 1.22
CA ALA A 528 22.44 12.14 0.66
C ALA A 528 23.12 13.50 0.81
N PHE A 529 23.80 13.75 1.94
CA PHE A 529 24.63 14.94 2.11
C PHE A 529 25.81 14.97 1.14
N GLN A 530 26.53 13.86 1.00
CA GLN A 530 27.64 13.74 0.05
C GLN A 530 27.16 13.99 -1.38
N LEU A 531 25.98 13.47 -1.74
CA LEU A 531 25.37 13.74 -3.04
C LEU A 531 25.01 15.22 -3.20
N GLY A 532 24.39 15.83 -2.19
CA GLY A 532 24.03 17.24 -2.18
C GLY A 532 25.24 18.17 -2.33
N ASP A 533 26.35 17.85 -1.65
CA ASP A 533 27.62 18.58 -1.78
C ASP A 533 28.17 18.47 -3.20
N TRP A 534 28.22 17.26 -3.77
CA TRP A 534 28.62 17.05 -5.16
C TRP A 534 27.72 17.84 -6.13
N MET A 535 26.41 17.87 -5.91
CA MET A 535 25.49 18.65 -6.75
C MET A 535 25.74 20.15 -6.65
N MET A 536 26.03 20.68 -5.45
CA MET A 536 26.35 22.10 -5.26
C MET A 536 27.66 22.51 -5.92
N GLU A 537 28.65 21.60 -5.94
CA GLU A 537 29.95 21.82 -6.57
C GLU A 537 29.86 21.71 -8.10
N THR A 538 29.17 20.68 -8.59
CA THR A 538 29.06 20.36 -10.02
C THR A 538 28.05 21.26 -10.74
N PHE A 539 26.96 21.60 -10.06
CA PHE A 539 25.86 22.40 -10.61
C PHE A 539 25.59 23.65 -9.75
N PRO A 540 26.54 24.61 -9.72
CA PRO A 540 26.50 25.74 -8.79
C PRO A 540 25.32 26.70 -8.99
N ASP A 541 24.63 26.64 -10.12
CA ASP A 541 23.50 27.52 -10.43
C ASP A 541 22.14 26.82 -10.34
N ARG A 542 22.12 25.56 -9.86
CA ARG A 542 20.93 24.71 -9.71
C ARG A 542 20.46 24.68 -8.25
N ILE A 543 19.16 24.84 -8.05
CA ILE A 543 18.54 24.90 -6.72
C ILE A 543 18.19 23.51 -6.17
N GLU A 544 18.08 22.52 -7.06
CA GLU A 544 17.59 21.17 -6.79
C GLU A 544 18.46 20.42 -5.77
N GLY A 545 19.79 20.51 -5.88
CA GLY A 545 20.72 19.89 -4.91
C GLY A 545 20.59 20.45 -3.50
N PRO A 546 20.73 21.79 -3.31
CA PRO A 546 20.45 22.42 -2.02
C PRO A 546 19.05 22.14 -1.47
N MET A 547 18.04 22.09 -2.35
CA MET A 547 16.66 21.82 -1.97
C MET A 547 16.46 20.38 -1.49
N ALA A 548 17.15 19.40 -2.09
CA ALA A 548 17.13 18.01 -1.65
C ALA A 548 17.62 17.85 -0.21
N VAL A 549 18.78 18.44 0.08
CA VAL A 549 19.35 18.37 1.43
C VAL A 549 18.50 19.14 2.45
N ALA A 550 17.90 20.27 2.04
CA ALA A 550 16.98 21.03 2.88
C ALA A 550 15.75 20.22 3.31
N MET A 551 15.28 19.28 2.47
CA MET A 551 14.12 18.45 2.76
C MET A 551 14.42 17.34 3.80
N LEU A 552 15.67 16.92 3.97
CA LEU A 552 16.07 15.84 4.89
C LEU A 552 15.98 16.21 6.38
N GLN A 553 15.79 17.48 6.73
CA GLN A 553 15.75 17.94 8.12
C GLN A 553 14.52 17.42 8.91
N PHE A 554 13.57 16.74 8.25
CA PHE A 554 12.28 16.40 8.84
C PHE A 554 12.35 15.43 10.04
N ASN A 555 13.41 14.62 10.22
CA ASN A 555 13.51 13.64 11.34
C ASN A 555 14.92 13.37 11.92
N GLU A 556 15.94 14.19 11.62
CA GLU A 556 17.33 13.93 12.07
C GLU A 556 17.77 14.73 13.32
N GLU A 557 18.85 14.24 13.96
CA GLU A 557 19.48 14.87 15.12
C GLU A 557 19.84 16.35 14.82
N PRO A 558 19.55 17.31 15.72
CA PRO A 558 19.78 18.75 15.52
C PRO A 558 21.26 19.19 15.40
N ALA A 559 22.19 18.27 15.13
CA ALA A 559 23.63 18.47 15.20
C ALA A 559 24.30 18.89 13.88
N ARG A 560 23.63 18.78 12.71
CA ARG A 560 24.24 19.10 11.41
C ARG A 560 23.88 20.51 10.93
N ASP A 561 24.84 21.20 10.29
CA ASP A 561 24.66 22.57 9.81
C ASP A 561 24.05 22.58 8.40
N TYR A 562 22.73 22.75 8.32
CA TYR A 562 22.00 22.88 7.05
C TYR A 562 22.11 24.29 6.43
N LYS A 563 22.71 25.24 7.16
CA LYS A 563 22.85 26.64 6.73
C LYS A 563 23.42 26.81 5.32
N PRO A 564 24.49 26.09 4.90
CA PRO A 564 25.08 26.31 3.59
C PRO A 564 24.08 26.06 2.46
N TYR A 565 23.19 25.06 2.61
CA TYR A 565 22.17 24.73 1.62
C TYR A 565 21.07 25.80 1.58
N TYR A 566 20.58 26.28 2.73
CA TYR A 566 19.58 27.36 2.76
C TYR A 566 20.09 28.68 2.17
N GLU A 567 21.33 29.07 2.53
CA GLU A 567 21.97 30.25 1.95
C GLU A 567 22.15 30.10 0.44
N ARG A 568 22.43 28.87 -0.03
CA ARG A 568 22.56 28.57 -1.45
C ARG A 568 21.23 28.68 -2.18
N ILE A 569 20.14 28.14 -1.62
CA ILE A 569 18.77 28.27 -2.15
C ILE A 569 18.44 29.75 -2.39
N LEU A 570 18.67 30.60 -1.40
CA LEU A 570 18.36 32.03 -1.48
C LEU A 570 19.28 32.80 -2.42
N LYS A 571 20.54 32.37 -2.56
CA LYS A 571 21.47 32.95 -3.53
C LYS A 571 21.04 32.67 -4.96
N ILE A 572 20.54 31.47 -5.23
CA ILE A 572 20.11 31.03 -6.56
C ILE A 572 18.73 31.61 -6.89
N GLU A 573 17.79 31.57 -5.95
CA GLU A 573 16.43 32.08 -6.12
C GLU A 573 16.02 33.02 -4.96
N PRO A 574 16.43 34.29 -4.98
CA PRO A 574 16.18 35.25 -3.88
C PRO A 574 14.70 35.47 -3.54
N GLY A 575 13.80 35.26 -4.50
CA GLY A 575 12.35 35.43 -4.32
C GLY A 575 11.60 34.14 -3.99
N ILE A 576 12.28 33.03 -3.71
CA ILE A 576 11.63 31.73 -3.48
C ILE A 576 10.64 31.76 -2.32
N LEU A 577 10.96 32.50 -1.24
CA LEU A 577 10.10 32.60 -0.07
C LEU A 577 8.83 33.41 -0.36
N ASP A 578 8.88 34.36 -1.30
CA ASP A 578 7.78 35.30 -1.56
C ASP A 578 6.76 34.77 -2.57
N ARG A 579 7.07 33.67 -3.27
CA ARG A 579 6.19 33.07 -4.27
C ARG A 579 5.46 31.84 -3.74
N LYS A 580 4.29 31.56 -4.34
CA LYS A 580 3.55 30.31 -4.09
C LYS A 580 4.45 29.11 -4.43
N PRO A 581 4.55 28.09 -3.55
CA PRO A 581 5.31 26.88 -3.84
C PRO A 581 4.69 26.13 -5.02
N LYS A 582 5.52 25.51 -5.85
CA LYS A 582 5.07 24.75 -7.03
C LYS A 582 4.50 23.38 -6.65
N ASN A 583 4.99 22.78 -5.57
CA ASN A 583 4.60 21.47 -5.07
C ASN A 583 4.84 21.37 -3.55
N GLY A 584 4.45 20.25 -2.94
CA GLY A 584 4.59 20.01 -1.50
C GLY A 584 6.06 20.00 -1.02
N GLY A 585 6.98 19.48 -1.83
CA GLY A 585 8.41 19.48 -1.49
C GLY A 585 9.00 20.89 -1.39
N GLU A 586 8.64 21.76 -2.34
CA GLU A 586 9.05 23.16 -2.30
C GLU A 586 8.41 23.91 -1.13
N GLN A 587 7.12 23.66 -0.86
CA GLN A 587 6.44 24.23 0.31
C GLN A 587 7.18 23.88 1.59
N PHE A 588 7.63 22.63 1.71
CA PHE A 588 8.41 22.17 2.85
C PHE A 588 9.77 22.86 2.95
N ALA A 589 10.53 22.90 1.85
CA ALA A 589 11.82 23.58 1.81
C ALA A 589 11.71 25.07 2.17
N GLN A 590 10.70 25.77 1.65
CA GLN A 590 10.40 27.17 2.02
C GLN A 590 10.14 27.32 3.52
N ALA A 591 9.37 26.39 4.13
CA ALA A 591 9.10 26.41 5.56
C ALA A 591 10.38 26.23 6.40
N GLN A 592 11.29 25.33 6.00
CA GLN A 592 12.56 25.13 6.69
C GLN A 592 13.49 26.35 6.57
N VAL A 593 13.59 26.94 5.36
CA VAL A 593 14.39 28.15 5.15
C VAL A 593 13.85 29.32 5.99
N ARG A 594 12.53 29.50 6.06
CA ARG A 594 11.87 30.51 6.92
C ARG A 594 12.16 30.28 8.39
N HIS A 595 11.98 29.04 8.86
CA HIS A 595 12.24 28.63 10.23
C HIS A 595 13.70 28.94 10.62
N TYR A 596 14.64 28.55 9.76
CA TYR A 596 16.06 28.79 9.97
C TYR A 596 16.42 30.28 10.03
N LEU A 597 15.91 31.08 9.10
CA LEU A 597 16.19 32.51 9.04
C LEU A 597 15.42 33.35 10.07
N LYS A 598 14.48 32.75 10.80
CA LYS A 598 13.53 33.45 11.69
C LYS A 598 12.75 34.54 10.96
N VAL A 599 12.41 34.29 9.70
CA VAL A 599 11.59 35.18 8.88
C VAL A 599 10.16 34.63 8.90
N GLU A 600 9.21 35.42 9.40
CA GLU A 600 7.77 35.07 9.41
C GLU A 600 7.22 34.93 7.99
#